data_AF-A0A1Q7C5I1-F1
#
_entry.id   AF-A0A1Q7C5I1-F1
#
_cell.length_a   1.000
_cell.length_b   1.000
_cell.length_c   1.000
_cell.angle_alpha   90.00
_cell.angle_beta   90.00
_cell.angle_gamma   90.00
#
_symmetry.space_group_name_H-M   'P 1'
#
loop_
_entity.id
_entity.type
_entity.pdbx_description
1 polymer ?
#
loop_
_entity_poly.entity_id
_entity_poly.type
_entity_poly.pdbx_seq_one_letter_code
_entity_poly.pdbx_strand_id
1 'polypeptide(L)'
;MALVRRVDIMGPPAERRTGPQTFVPQGNAPIGVATVPPPGGADAPPSSITGAVPAWAANAEAAAVASKGAGVGTVAIGFVLVAIGAAIAYALNKWGNHADPFQIGNQTSAYAGLIVFAGAVERFLEPFAHWLPGSRTKNEYEQAVAALTNGHPGISLGAVATAKAKLDRAQANRTVLLWALATAVATAAAGASGFYLLHMIAASGWTVDIPFWVDALVTGLVVGTGTKPLHDLITKAQESRSS
;
A
#
# COMPACT_ATOMS: atom_id res chain seq x y z
N MET A 1 -47.65 8.09 17.95
CA MET A 1 -47.80 7.93 16.49
C MET A 1 -46.98 9.01 15.81
N ALA A 2 -45.78 8.67 15.33
CA ALA A 2 -44.86 9.63 14.73
C ALA A 2 -44.94 9.56 13.20
N LEU A 3 -45.17 10.72 12.58
CA LEU A 3 -45.29 10.91 11.14
C LEU A 3 -43.93 10.70 10.45
N VAL A 4 -43.85 9.71 9.56
CA VAL A 4 -42.70 9.48 8.67
C VAL A 4 -42.84 10.41 7.46
N ARG A 5 -41.94 11.39 7.34
CA ARG A 5 -41.86 12.28 6.18
C ARG A 5 -41.06 11.56 5.08
N ARG A 6 -41.74 11.09 4.03
CA ARG A 6 -41.08 10.62 2.79
C ARG A 6 -40.52 11.83 2.04
N VAL A 7 -39.25 11.74 1.65
CA VAL A 7 -38.62 12.67 0.71
C VAL A 7 -38.54 11.92 -0.62
N ASP A 8 -39.40 12.29 -1.56
CA ASP A 8 -39.30 11.85 -2.95
C ASP A 8 -38.17 12.62 -3.62
N ILE A 9 -37.08 11.92 -3.93
CA ILE A 9 -35.97 12.43 -4.72
C ILE A 9 -36.39 12.31 -6.19
N MET A 10 -36.92 13.42 -6.72
CA MET A 10 -37.20 13.57 -8.14
C MET A 10 -35.87 13.81 -8.89
N GLY A 11 -35.31 12.75 -9.47
CA GLY A 11 -34.19 12.86 -10.40
C GLY A 11 -34.65 13.39 -11.77
N PRO A 12 -33.79 14.11 -12.52
CA PRO A 12 -34.13 14.64 -13.84
C PRO A 12 -34.36 13.49 -14.84
N PRO A 13 -35.29 13.66 -15.81
CA PRO A 13 -35.61 12.62 -16.78
C PRO A 13 -34.43 12.35 -17.71
N ALA A 14 -34.20 11.07 -17.98
CA ALA A 14 -33.21 10.60 -18.93
C ALA A 14 -33.55 11.08 -20.35
N GLU A 15 -32.75 12.02 -20.87
CA GLU A 15 -32.77 12.37 -22.30
C GLU A 15 -32.30 11.17 -23.13
N ARG A 16 -33.25 10.54 -23.84
CA ARG A 16 -32.99 9.61 -24.94
C ARG A 16 -32.27 10.35 -26.06
N ARG A 17 -30.94 10.21 -26.14
CA ARG A 17 -30.14 10.66 -27.28
C ARG A 17 -30.05 9.53 -28.31
N THR A 18 -31.06 9.40 -29.16
CA THR A 18 -31.03 8.57 -30.38
C THR A 18 -30.57 9.41 -31.56
N GLY A 19 -29.33 9.22 -31.99
CA GLY A 19 -28.80 9.75 -33.25
C GLY A 19 -27.52 9.01 -33.64
N PRO A 20 -27.34 8.59 -34.91
CA PRO A 20 -26.10 8.01 -35.37
C PRO A 20 -25.00 9.07 -35.32
N GLN A 21 -23.95 8.84 -34.52
CA GLN A 21 -22.77 9.68 -34.53
C GLN A 21 -21.97 9.40 -35.80
N THR A 22 -22.04 10.32 -36.75
CA THR A 22 -21.15 10.38 -37.90
C THR A 22 -19.75 10.74 -37.39
N PHE A 23 -18.85 9.75 -37.37
CA PHE A 23 -17.44 9.95 -37.08
C PHE A 23 -16.83 10.80 -38.21
N VAL A 24 -16.51 12.07 -37.90
CA VAL A 24 -15.69 12.93 -38.78
C VAL A 24 -14.24 12.69 -38.36
N PRO A 25 -13.39 12.08 -39.20
CA PRO A 25 -11.97 11.95 -38.90
C PRO A 25 -11.36 13.35 -38.83
N GLN A 26 -10.88 13.71 -37.64
CA GLN A 26 -10.12 14.91 -37.37
C GLN A 26 -8.78 14.78 -38.11
N GLY A 27 -8.59 15.58 -39.17
CA GLY A 27 -7.37 15.57 -39.97
C GLY A 27 -6.15 15.93 -39.12
N ASN A 28 -5.24 14.98 -38.97
CA ASN A 28 -3.91 15.23 -38.41
C ASN A 28 -3.18 16.25 -39.30
N ALA A 29 -2.71 17.34 -38.69
CA ALA A 29 -1.80 18.27 -39.34
C ALA A 29 -0.53 17.52 -39.80
N PRO A 30 0.01 17.83 -40.99
CA PRO A 30 1.23 17.18 -41.48
C PRO A 30 2.39 17.44 -40.53
N ILE A 31 3.01 16.35 -40.06
CA ILE A 31 4.28 16.37 -39.34
C ILE A 31 5.31 16.99 -40.27
N GLY A 32 5.92 18.10 -39.86
CA GLY A 32 7.02 18.73 -40.58
C GLY A 32 8.16 17.73 -40.73
N VAL A 33 8.44 17.33 -41.98
CA VAL A 33 9.59 16.50 -42.33
C VAL A 33 10.83 17.33 -42.02
N ALA A 34 11.61 16.90 -41.02
CA ALA A 34 12.93 17.45 -40.77
C ALA A 34 13.78 17.25 -42.04
N THR A 35 14.27 18.35 -42.61
CA THR A 35 15.21 18.32 -43.73
C THR A 35 16.49 17.65 -43.27
N VAL A 36 16.71 16.43 -43.74
CA VAL A 36 17.98 15.71 -43.62
C VAL A 36 19.03 16.52 -44.41
N PRO A 37 20.09 17.06 -43.77
CA PRO A 37 21.17 17.71 -44.49
C PRO A 37 21.93 16.67 -45.35
N PRO A 38 22.49 17.09 -46.49
CA PRO A 38 23.18 16.20 -47.41
C PRO A 38 24.35 15.46 -46.73
N PRO A 39 24.71 14.25 -47.19
CA PRO A 39 25.79 13.46 -46.60
C PRO A 39 27.12 14.20 -46.79
N GLY A 40 27.63 14.77 -45.69
CA GLY A 40 28.99 15.27 -45.58
C GLY A 40 29.98 14.12 -45.65
N GLY A 41 31.09 14.34 -46.37
CA GLY A 41 32.09 13.34 -46.72
C GLY A 41 32.72 12.58 -45.54
N ALA A 42 33.33 11.45 -45.88
CA ALA A 42 33.75 10.34 -45.03
C ALA A 42 34.86 10.62 -43.99
N ASP A 43 35.18 11.87 -43.67
CA ASP A 43 36.33 12.21 -42.81
C ASP A 43 36.00 13.12 -41.61
N ALA A 44 34.71 13.22 -41.23
CA ALA A 44 34.37 13.89 -39.97
C ALA A 44 34.60 12.94 -38.78
N PRO A 45 35.41 13.32 -37.76
CA PRO A 45 35.52 12.54 -36.53
C PRO A 45 34.12 12.40 -35.90
N PRO A 46 33.80 11.25 -35.26
CA PRO A 46 32.49 11.03 -34.69
C PRO A 46 32.19 12.15 -33.71
N SER A 47 31.22 13.00 -34.04
CA SER A 47 30.64 13.97 -33.13
C SER A 47 30.17 13.20 -31.90
N SER A 48 30.92 13.32 -30.81
CA SER A 48 30.50 12.82 -29.51
C SER A 48 29.18 13.51 -29.19
N ILE A 49 28.10 12.75 -29.28
CA ILE A 49 26.79 13.16 -28.79
C ILE A 49 26.91 13.18 -27.26
N THR A 50 27.56 14.22 -26.72
CA THR A 50 27.29 14.71 -25.37
C THR A 50 25.89 15.32 -25.41
N GLY A 51 24.89 14.45 -25.52
CA GLY A 51 23.51 14.81 -25.32
C GLY A 51 23.41 15.34 -23.89
N ALA A 52 23.11 16.63 -23.76
CA ALA A 52 22.77 17.23 -22.47
C ALA A 52 21.67 16.36 -21.87
N VAL A 53 22.02 15.61 -20.82
CA VAL A 53 21.05 14.80 -20.09
C VAL A 53 19.96 15.79 -19.65
N PRO A 54 18.69 15.58 -20.01
CA PRO A 54 17.66 16.56 -19.71
C PRO A 54 17.63 16.81 -18.19
N ALA A 55 17.39 18.05 -17.76
CA ALA A 55 17.55 18.46 -16.36
C ALA A 55 16.78 17.56 -15.36
N TRP A 56 15.70 16.91 -15.79
CA TRP A 56 14.97 15.92 -14.99
C TRP A 56 15.78 14.65 -14.66
N ALA A 57 16.72 14.24 -15.52
CA ALA A 57 17.60 13.10 -15.33
C ALA A 57 18.81 13.42 -14.44
N ALA A 58 19.37 14.63 -14.54
CA ALA A 58 20.36 15.12 -13.57
C ALA A 58 19.76 15.28 -12.15
N ASN A 59 18.47 15.62 -12.07
CA ASN A 59 17.71 15.64 -10.83
C ASN A 59 17.38 14.25 -10.28
N ALA A 60 17.44 13.19 -11.10
CA ALA A 60 17.22 11.82 -10.67
C ALA A 60 18.45 11.26 -9.93
N GLU A 61 19.65 11.62 -10.36
CA GLU A 61 20.92 11.22 -9.74
C GLU A 61 21.16 11.91 -8.38
N ALA A 62 20.78 13.20 -8.25
CA ALA A 62 20.82 13.94 -6.98
C ALA A 62 19.70 13.54 -5.99
N ALA A 63 18.69 12.79 -6.45
CA ALA A 63 17.58 12.30 -5.63
C ALA A 63 17.81 10.87 -5.08
N ALA A 64 18.94 10.24 -5.40
CA ALA A 64 19.34 8.93 -4.88
C ALA A 64 19.88 9.02 -3.43
N VAL A 65 19.14 9.67 -2.54
CA VAL A 65 19.35 9.44 -1.11
C VAL A 65 18.70 8.10 -0.82
N ALA A 66 19.52 7.06 -0.55
CA ALA A 66 19.05 5.73 -0.20
C ALA A 66 17.88 5.82 0.79
N SER A 67 16.71 5.31 0.37
CA SER A 67 15.50 5.46 1.17
C SER A 67 15.75 4.78 2.52
N LYS A 68 15.64 5.57 3.60
CA LYS A 68 15.84 5.04 4.94
C LYS A 68 14.62 4.18 5.25
N GLY A 69 14.84 2.88 5.45
CA GLY A 69 13.81 1.96 5.93
C GLY A 69 13.15 2.44 7.22
N ALA A 70 12.11 1.73 7.64
CA ALA A 70 11.36 2.06 8.86
C ALA A 70 12.31 2.25 10.06
N GLY A 71 12.01 3.22 10.91
CA GLY A 71 12.81 3.48 12.11
C GLY A 71 12.80 2.28 13.04
N VAL A 72 13.95 1.96 13.64
CA VAL A 72 14.10 0.85 14.61
C VAL A 72 13.05 0.90 15.72
N GLY A 73 12.76 2.10 16.25
CA GLY A 73 11.70 2.28 17.24
C GLY A 73 10.30 1.91 16.73
N THR A 74 10.00 2.21 15.46
CA THR A 74 8.72 1.83 14.84
C THR A 74 8.61 0.33 14.65
N VAL A 75 9.69 -0.33 14.25
CA VAL A 75 9.75 -1.79 14.14
C VAL A 75 9.54 -2.44 15.51
N ALA A 76 10.21 -1.93 16.56
CA ALA A 76 10.03 -2.42 17.93
C ALA A 76 8.58 -2.28 18.41
N ILE A 77 7.95 -1.11 18.18
CA ILE A 77 6.53 -0.89 18.49
C ILE A 77 5.65 -1.89 17.72
N GLY A 78 5.95 -2.15 16.45
CA GLY A 78 5.24 -3.14 15.65
C GLY A 78 5.26 -4.54 16.28
N PHE A 79 6.44 -5.01 16.69
CA PHE A 79 6.55 -6.29 17.39
C PHE A 79 5.83 -6.31 18.74
N VAL A 80 5.83 -5.20 19.49
CA VAL A 80 5.05 -5.08 20.73
C VAL A 80 3.55 -5.21 20.45
N LEU A 81 3.03 -4.60 19.38
CA LEU A 81 1.62 -4.75 18.99
C LEU A 81 1.27 -6.21 18.64
N VAL A 82 2.13 -6.89 17.88
CA VAL A 82 1.96 -8.32 17.57
C VAL A 82 1.95 -9.17 18.83
N ALA A 83 2.88 -8.91 19.76
CA ALA A 83 2.94 -9.60 21.05
C ALA A 83 1.68 -9.36 21.90
N ILE A 84 1.11 -8.15 21.87
CA ILE A 84 -0.17 -7.85 22.53
C ILE A 84 -1.30 -8.68 21.92
N GLY A 85 -1.39 -8.76 20.59
CA GLY A 85 -2.38 -9.62 19.91
C GLY A 85 -2.26 -11.08 20.31
N ALA A 86 -1.03 -11.61 20.34
CA ALA A 86 -0.75 -12.98 20.80
C ALA A 86 -1.14 -13.19 22.26
N ALA A 87 -0.82 -12.23 23.15
CA ALA A 87 -1.18 -12.29 24.56
C ALA A 87 -2.71 -12.29 24.76
N ILE A 88 -3.45 -11.51 23.96
CA ILE A 88 -4.93 -11.52 23.97
C ILE A 88 -5.46 -12.89 23.54
N ALA A 89 -4.94 -13.45 22.44
CA ALA A 89 -5.35 -14.80 21.99
C ALA A 89 -5.03 -15.88 23.04
N TYR A 90 -3.86 -15.82 23.67
CA TYR A 90 -3.50 -16.71 24.78
C TYR A 90 -4.45 -16.58 25.97
N ALA A 91 -4.79 -15.36 26.36
CA ALA A 91 -5.76 -15.07 27.42
C ALA A 91 -7.15 -15.66 27.11
N LEU A 92 -7.66 -15.44 25.90
CA LEU A 92 -8.95 -15.99 25.45
C LEU A 92 -8.97 -17.52 25.53
N ASN A 93 -7.89 -18.16 25.08
CA ASN A 93 -7.74 -19.61 25.16
C ASN A 93 -7.71 -20.09 26.63
N LYS A 94 -6.89 -19.45 27.48
CA LYS A 94 -6.69 -19.85 28.89
C LYS A 94 -7.97 -19.74 29.73
N TRP A 95 -8.81 -18.75 29.46
CA TRP A 95 -10.05 -18.52 30.22
C TRP A 95 -11.30 -19.17 29.61
N GLY A 96 -11.14 -20.04 28.61
CA GLY A 96 -12.27 -20.79 28.04
C GLY A 96 -13.23 -19.94 27.20
N ASN A 97 -12.85 -18.72 26.83
CA ASN A 97 -13.63 -17.82 25.98
C ASN A 97 -13.21 -17.93 24.50
N HIS A 98 -12.75 -19.10 24.08
CA HIS A 98 -12.46 -19.39 22.69
C HIS A 98 -13.67 -20.10 22.07
N ALA A 99 -13.99 -19.74 20.83
CA ALA A 99 -14.96 -20.53 20.07
C ALA A 99 -14.33 -21.85 19.62
N ASP A 100 -15.16 -22.87 19.46
CA ASP A 100 -14.75 -24.14 18.86
C ASP A 100 -14.17 -23.89 17.46
N PRO A 101 -13.10 -24.59 17.06
CA PRO A 101 -12.51 -24.44 15.73
C PRO A 101 -13.56 -24.62 14.64
N PHE A 102 -13.65 -23.64 13.73
CA PHE A 102 -14.59 -23.71 12.63
C PHE A 102 -14.15 -24.80 11.64
N GLN A 103 -14.81 -25.96 11.69
CA GLN A 103 -14.51 -27.08 10.80
C GLN A 103 -15.15 -26.84 9.43
N ILE A 104 -14.31 -26.61 8.44
CA ILE A 104 -14.75 -26.43 7.06
C ILE A 104 -14.57 -27.74 6.30
N GLY A 105 -15.65 -28.26 5.73
CA GLY A 105 -15.65 -29.53 4.97
C GLY A 105 -14.88 -29.50 3.64
N ASN A 106 -14.35 -28.35 3.21
CA ASN A 106 -13.58 -28.19 1.97
C ASN A 106 -12.55 -27.06 2.08
N GLN A 107 -11.34 -27.28 1.56
CA GLN A 107 -10.24 -26.30 1.49
C GLN A 107 -10.67 -25.01 0.78
N THR A 108 -11.49 -25.08 -0.27
CA THR A 108 -11.94 -23.87 -1.00
C THR A 108 -12.66 -22.88 -0.09
N SER A 109 -13.54 -23.37 0.77
CA SER A 109 -14.26 -22.54 1.74
C SER A 109 -13.35 -21.99 2.84
N ALA A 110 -12.24 -22.67 3.17
CA ALA A 110 -11.22 -22.15 4.08
C ALA A 110 -10.49 -20.95 3.49
N TYR A 111 -10.07 -21.03 2.23
CA TYR A 111 -9.48 -19.89 1.52
C TYR A 111 -10.46 -18.73 1.37
N ALA A 112 -11.72 -19.01 0.99
CA ALA A 112 -12.75 -17.98 0.88
C ALA A 112 -13.00 -17.28 2.22
N GLY A 113 -13.10 -18.05 3.31
CA GLY A 113 -13.22 -17.53 4.67
C GLY A 113 -12.06 -16.62 5.05
N LEU A 114 -10.82 -17.01 4.73
CA LEU A 114 -9.63 -16.22 5.03
C LEU A 114 -9.63 -14.88 4.28
N ILE A 115 -10.05 -14.87 3.01
CA ILE A 115 -10.15 -13.64 2.21
C ILE A 115 -11.21 -12.70 2.80
N VAL A 116 -12.39 -13.23 3.14
CA VAL A 116 -13.47 -12.43 3.75
C VAL A 116 -13.04 -11.89 5.11
N PHE A 117 -12.36 -12.72 5.92
CA PHE A 117 -11.83 -12.32 7.22
C PHE A 117 -10.77 -11.22 7.09
N ALA A 118 -9.83 -11.36 6.16
CA ALA A 118 -8.82 -10.33 5.88
C ALA A 118 -9.47 -9.02 5.42
N GLY A 119 -10.47 -9.09 4.54
CA GLY A 119 -11.25 -7.93 4.11
C GLY A 119 -12.01 -7.26 5.26
N ALA A 120 -12.56 -8.03 6.19
CA ALA A 120 -13.22 -7.50 7.39
C ALA A 120 -12.22 -6.76 8.30
N VAL A 121 -11.02 -7.31 8.51
CA VAL A 121 -9.95 -6.64 9.26
C VAL A 121 -9.51 -5.35 8.56
N GLU A 122 -9.37 -5.35 7.23
CA GLU A 122 -9.06 -4.13 6.46
C GLU A 122 -10.10 -3.04 6.71
N ARG A 123 -11.40 -3.37 6.60
CA ARG A 123 -12.51 -2.42 6.85
C ARG A 123 -12.53 -1.92 8.29
N PHE A 124 -12.22 -2.77 9.25
CA PHE A 124 -12.11 -2.37 10.66
C PHE A 124 -10.95 -1.38 10.88
N LEU A 125 -9.86 -1.49 10.12
CA LEU A 125 -8.67 -0.66 10.27
C LEU A 125 -8.67 0.65 9.49
N GLU A 126 -9.52 0.81 8.48
CA GLU A 126 -9.71 2.05 7.73
C GLU A 126 -9.80 3.32 8.60
N PRO A 127 -10.64 3.38 9.65
CA PRO A 127 -10.71 4.57 10.50
C PRO A 127 -9.38 4.83 11.23
N PHE A 128 -8.64 3.80 11.64
CA PHE A 128 -7.37 4.01 12.35
C PHE A 128 -6.25 4.49 11.43
N ALA A 129 -6.34 4.22 10.13
CA ALA A 129 -5.33 4.60 9.15
C ALA A 129 -5.12 6.12 9.03
N HIS A 130 -6.12 6.94 9.41
CA HIS A 130 -6.02 8.40 9.38
C HIS A 130 -5.19 8.99 10.55
N TRP A 131 -5.01 8.23 11.64
CA TRP A 131 -4.23 8.67 12.81
C TRP A 131 -2.73 8.38 12.68
N LEU A 132 -2.34 7.67 11.63
CA LEU A 132 -0.95 7.30 11.43
C LEU A 132 -0.13 8.47 10.86
N PRO A 133 1.17 8.55 11.24
CA PRO A 133 2.05 9.62 10.79
C PRO A 133 2.24 9.59 9.27
N GLY A 134 2.38 10.78 8.66
CA GLY A 134 2.74 10.91 7.24
C GLY A 134 2.11 12.09 6.49
N SER A 135 0.98 12.63 6.97
CA SER A 135 0.29 13.75 6.30
C SER A 135 1.12 15.03 6.31
N ARG A 136 1.72 15.38 7.46
CA ARG A 136 2.59 16.56 7.59
C ARG A 136 3.83 16.48 6.71
N THR A 137 4.52 15.33 6.70
CA THR A 137 5.71 15.11 5.87
C THR A 137 5.40 15.13 4.37
N LYS A 138 4.18 14.72 3.98
CA LYS A 138 3.72 14.85 2.59
C LYS A 138 3.56 16.31 2.20
N ASN A 139 2.89 17.10 3.03
CA ASN A 139 2.73 18.53 2.80
C ASN A 139 4.08 19.27 2.75
N GLU A 140 5.03 18.92 3.62
CA GLU A 140 6.39 19.48 3.61
C GLU A 140 7.12 19.17 2.29
N TYR A 141 7.01 17.94 1.79
CA TYR A 141 7.59 17.56 0.50
C TYR A 141 6.94 18.31 -0.67
N GLU A 142 5.61 18.37 -0.72
CA GLU A 142 4.89 19.08 -1.77
C GLU A 142 5.21 20.58 -1.77
N GLN A 143 5.33 21.20 -0.60
CA GLN A 143 5.75 22.60 -0.46
C GLN A 143 7.18 22.81 -0.94
N ALA A 144 8.12 21.91 -0.62
CA ALA A 144 9.51 22.01 -1.08
C ALA A 144 9.61 21.88 -2.61
N VAL A 145 8.86 20.95 -3.21
CA VAL A 145 8.80 20.79 -4.67
C VAL A 145 8.18 22.00 -5.35
N ALA A 146 7.07 22.53 -4.81
CA ALA A 146 6.43 23.72 -5.34
C ALA A 146 7.37 24.95 -5.28
N ALA A 147 8.07 25.15 -4.15
CA ALA A 147 9.00 26.26 -4.00
C ALA A 147 10.20 26.16 -4.97
N LEU A 148 10.74 24.95 -5.17
CA LEU A 148 11.80 24.72 -6.17
C LEU A 148 11.30 25.03 -7.59
N THR A 149 10.10 24.56 -7.94
CA THR A 149 9.51 24.74 -9.27
C THR A 149 9.22 26.22 -9.57
N ASN A 150 8.81 26.97 -8.54
CA ASN A 150 8.56 28.41 -8.63
C ASN A 150 9.84 29.27 -8.58
N GLY A 151 11.03 28.66 -8.56
CA GLY A 151 12.31 29.37 -8.56
C GLY A 151 12.56 30.18 -7.27
N HIS A 152 12.03 29.75 -6.13
CA HIS A 152 12.17 30.48 -4.88
C HIS A 152 13.66 30.56 -4.47
N PRO A 153 14.22 31.77 -4.28
CA PRO A 153 15.62 31.92 -3.91
C PRO A 153 15.85 31.29 -2.52
N GLY A 154 16.77 30.33 -2.44
CA GLY A 154 17.14 29.66 -1.18
C GLY A 154 16.63 28.23 -1.02
N ILE A 155 15.75 27.72 -1.90
CA ILE A 155 15.39 26.29 -1.92
C ILE A 155 16.33 25.54 -2.86
N SER A 156 17.17 24.67 -2.30
CA SER A 156 18.06 23.82 -3.08
C SER A 156 17.42 22.48 -3.40
N LEU A 157 17.94 21.79 -4.42
CA LEU A 157 17.62 20.38 -4.69
C LEU A 157 17.84 19.50 -3.45
N GLY A 158 18.83 19.84 -2.61
CA GLY A 158 19.08 19.16 -1.33
C GLY A 158 17.91 19.29 -0.35
N ALA A 159 17.24 20.44 -0.29
CA ALA A 159 16.05 20.60 0.56
C ALA A 159 14.90 19.67 0.12
N VAL A 160 14.66 19.55 -1.19
CA VAL A 160 13.66 18.62 -1.74
C VAL A 160 14.04 17.16 -1.46
N ALA A 161 15.31 16.80 -1.65
CA ALA A 161 15.80 15.44 -1.36
C ALA A 161 15.63 15.07 0.12
N THR A 162 15.93 15.98 1.05
CA THR A 162 15.72 15.74 2.49
C THR A 162 14.24 15.61 2.86
N ALA A 163 13.36 16.42 2.27
CA ALA A 163 11.92 16.33 2.48
C ALA A 163 11.36 15.00 1.94
N LYS A 164 11.83 14.56 0.75
CA LYS A 164 11.50 13.25 0.18
C LYS A 164 11.92 12.11 1.10
N ALA A 165 13.16 12.12 1.59
CA ALA A 165 13.67 11.10 2.51
C ALA A 165 12.84 11.02 3.82
N LYS A 166 12.36 12.15 4.34
CA LYS A 166 11.44 12.18 5.50
C LYS A 166 10.08 11.56 5.16
N LEU A 167 9.51 11.88 4.00
CA LEU A 167 8.25 11.31 3.52
C LEU A 167 8.38 9.79 3.37
N ASP A 168 9.43 9.32 2.72
CA ASP A 168 9.66 7.88 2.49
C ASP A 168 9.77 7.12 3.82
N ARG A 169 10.51 7.66 4.79
CA ARG A 169 10.60 7.09 6.14
C ARG A 169 9.25 7.09 6.86
N ALA A 170 8.47 8.17 6.74
CA ALA A 170 7.14 8.25 7.35
C ALA A 170 6.17 7.22 6.74
N GLN A 171 6.24 7.01 5.43
CA GLN A 171 5.47 5.97 4.74
C GLN A 171 5.89 4.58 5.20
N ALA A 172 7.19 4.28 5.25
CA ALA A 172 7.70 3.00 5.75
C ALA A 172 7.23 2.72 7.19
N ASN A 173 7.31 3.73 8.06
CA ASN A 173 6.82 3.64 9.43
C ASN A 173 5.32 3.35 9.50
N ARG A 174 4.51 4.08 8.72
CA ARG A 174 3.06 3.88 8.63
C ARG A 174 2.72 2.47 8.19
N THR A 175 3.44 1.95 7.21
CA THR A 175 3.21 0.59 6.73
C THR A 175 3.52 -0.46 7.78
N VAL A 176 4.67 -0.37 8.48
CA VAL A 176 5.01 -1.30 9.56
C VAL A 176 3.97 -1.27 10.67
N LEU A 177 3.48 -0.08 11.04
CA LEU A 177 2.45 0.06 12.07
C LEU A 177 1.11 -0.53 11.63
N LEU A 178 0.68 -0.30 10.38
CA LEU A 178 -0.56 -0.91 9.85
C LEU A 178 -0.47 -2.42 9.80
N TRP A 179 0.65 -2.95 9.31
CA TRP A 179 0.89 -4.39 9.29
C TRP A 179 0.81 -5.01 10.68
N ALA A 180 1.50 -4.39 11.66
CA ALA A 180 1.52 -4.88 13.03
C ALA A 180 0.13 -4.79 13.69
N LEU A 181 -0.60 -3.70 13.46
CA LEU A 181 -1.95 -3.52 13.96
C LEU A 181 -2.93 -4.53 13.33
N ALA A 182 -2.85 -4.74 12.01
CA ALA A 182 -3.62 -5.77 11.30
C ALA A 182 -3.35 -7.16 11.85
N THR A 183 -2.08 -7.50 12.02
CA THR A 183 -1.67 -8.78 12.62
C THR A 183 -2.25 -8.95 14.03
N ALA A 184 -2.14 -7.92 14.87
CA ALA A 184 -2.62 -7.97 16.25
C ALA A 184 -4.15 -8.14 16.32
N VAL A 185 -4.89 -7.34 15.55
CA VAL A 185 -6.37 -7.42 15.50
C VAL A 185 -6.83 -8.75 14.91
N ALA A 186 -6.21 -9.20 13.81
CA ALA A 186 -6.54 -10.48 13.20
C ALA A 186 -6.23 -11.66 14.13
N THR A 187 -5.11 -11.61 14.86
CA THR A 187 -4.76 -12.63 15.87
C THR A 187 -5.80 -12.69 16.99
N ALA A 188 -6.17 -11.53 17.55
CA ALA A 188 -7.16 -11.46 18.61
C ALA A 188 -8.55 -11.93 18.13
N ALA A 189 -8.96 -11.50 16.93
CA ALA A 189 -10.22 -11.90 16.33
C ALA A 189 -10.26 -13.39 15.97
N ALA A 190 -9.14 -13.97 15.50
CA ALA A 190 -9.01 -15.41 15.27
C ALA A 190 -9.18 -16.19 16.58
N GLY A 191 -8.49 -15.78 17.65
CA GLY A 191 -8.63 -16.39 18.98
C GLY A 191 -10.04 -16.28 19.57
N ALA A 192 -10.74 -15.18 19.32
CA ALA A 192 -12.12 -15.00 19.78
C ALA A 192 -13.15 -15.79 18.97
N SER A 193 -12.94 -15.94 17.66
CA SER A 193 -13.91 -16.54 16.72
C SER A 193 -13.64 -18.00 16.37
N GLY A 194 -12.51 -18.56 16.80
CA GLY A 194 -12.15 -19.95 16.45
C GLY A 194 -11.68 -20.11 15.00
N PHE A 195 -11.34 -19.00 14.33
CA PHE A 195 -10.86 -18.99 12.95
C PHE A 195 -9.36 -19.32 12.93
N TYR A 196 -9.05 -20.61 13.00
CA TYR A 196 -7.70 -21.15 13.15
C TYR A 196 -7.22 -21.79 11.84
N LEU A 197 -6.35 -21.09 11.12
CA LEU A 197 -5.89 -21.49 9.78
C LEU A 197 -5.21 -22.85 9.78
N LEU A 198 -4.30 -23.12 10.72
CA LEU A 198 -3.56 -24.39 10.77
C LEU A 198 -4.51 -25.56 11.04
N HIS A 199 -5.43 -25.42 11.99
CA HIS A 199 -6.46 -26.42 12.28
C HIS A 199 -7.40 -26.63 11.10
N MET A 200 -7.74 -25.58 10.35
CA MET A 200 -8.56 -25.68 9.14
C MET A 200 -7.85 -26.45 8.01
N ILE A 201 -6.54 -26.28 7.83
CA ILE A 201 -5.78 -27.00 6.79
C ILE A 201 -5.31 -28.39 7.24
N ALA A 202 -5.18 -28.63 8.55
CA ALA A 202 -4.57 -29.85 9.10
C ALA A 202 -5.39 -31.13 8.87
N ALA A 203 -6.65 -31.02 8.42
CA ALA A 203 -7.51 -32.12 7.95
C ALA A 203 -7.20 -33.46 8.65
N SER A 204 -7.43 -33.53 9.97
CA SER A 204 -7.30 -34.72 10.84
C SER A 204 -5.94 -35.45 10.92
N GLY A 205 -4.87 -34.95 10.28
CA GLY A 205 -3.64 -35.73 10.06
C GLY A 205 -2.40 -35.33 10.88
N TRP A 206 -2.47 -34.30 11.73
CA TRP A 206 -1.30 -33.84 12.47
C TRP A 206 -1.09 -34.68 13.74
N THR A 207 0.13 -35.20 13.90
CA THR A 207 0.56 -35.95 15.09
C THR A 207 0.90 -35.05 16.28
N VAL A 208 1.05 -33.76 16.04
CA VAL A 208 1.39 -32.75 17.05
C VAL A 208 0.18 -31.86 17.28
N ASP A 209 -0.27 -31.78 18.53
CA ASP A 209 -1.33 -30.87 18.95
C ASP A 209 -0.79 -29.44 19.01
N ILE A 210 -1.32 -28.55 18.17
CA ILE A 210 -0.89 -27.15 18.10
C ILE A 210 -1.74 -26.35 19.09
N PRO A 211 -1.15 -25.59 20.02
CA PRO A 211 -1.95 -24.73 20.89
C PRO A 211 -2.75 -23.69 20.07
N PHE A 212 -4.04 -23.53 20.35
CA PHE A 212 -4.92 -22.60 19.61
C PHE A 212 -4.40 -21.17 19.52
N TRP A 213 -3.73 -20.67 20.57
CA TRP A 213 -3.15 -19.32 20.55
C TRP A 213 -2.01 -19.17 19.53
N VAL A 214 -1.26 -20.25 19.26
CA VAL A 214 -0.21 -20.28 18.23
C VAL A 214 -0.84 -20.21 16.86
N ASP A 215 -1.91 -20.99 16.63
CA ASP A 215 -2.64 -20.93 15.37
C ASP A 215 -3.29 -19.57 15.14
N ALA A 216 -3.90 -18.98 16.17
CA ALA A 216 -4.42 -17.61 16.11
C ALA A 216 -3.35 -16.61 15.65
N LEU A 217 -2.13 -16.72 16.20
CA LEU A 217 -1.01 -15.87 15.83
C LEU A 217 -0.58 -16.10 14.37
N VAL A 218 -0.47 -17.35 13.93
CA VAL A 218 -0.13 -17.69 12.54
C VAL A 218 -1.19 -17.16 11.59
N THR A 219 -2.47 -17.34 11.93
CA THR A 219 -3.61 -16.81 11.17
C THR A 219 -3.52 -15.28 11.07
N GLY A 220 -3.29 -14.60 12.20
CA GLY A 220 -3.15 -13.16 12.22
C GLY A 220 -1.96 -12.66 11.40
N LEU A 221 -0.83 -13.36 11.40
CA LEU A 221 0.33 -13.04 10.57
C LEU A 221 0.02 -13.20 9.08
N VAL A 222 -0.60 -14.31 8.68
CA VAL A 222 -1.02 -14.54 7.29
C VAL A 222 -1.95 -13.42 6.82
N VAL A 223 -2.97 -13.10 7.62
CA VAL A 223 -3.91 -12.00 7.32
C VAL A 223 -3.19 -10.65 7.26
N GLY A 224 -2.31 -10.36 8.22
CA GLY A 224 -1.52 -9.13 8.26
C GLY A 224 -0.64 -8.97 7.02
N THR A 225 -0.01 -10.05 6.56
CA THR A 225 0.81 -10.05 5.32
C THR A 225 -0.02 -9.90 4.05
N GLY A 226 -1.27 -10.35 4.05
CA GLY A 226 -2.20 -10.19 2.93
C GLY A 226 -2.67 -8.74 2.72
N THR A 227 -2.36 -7.82 3.63
CA THR A 227 -2.72 -6.41 3.47
C THR A 227 -1.82 -5.72 2.44
N LYS A 228 -2.43 -4.98 1.50
CA LYS A 228 -1.72 -4.17 0.48
C LYS A 228 -0.49 -3.40 0.98
N PRO A 229 -0.52 -2.78 2.18
CA PRO A 229 0.63 -2.03 2.66
C PRO A 229 1.92 -2.86 2.73
N LEU A 230 1.87 -4.15 3.12
CA LEU A 230 3.09 -4.97 3.22
C LEU A 230 3.74 -5.23 1.86
N HIS A 231 2.94 -5.44 0.82
CA HIS A 231 3.45 -5.59 -0.55
C HIS A 231 4.21 -4.33 -1.00
N ASP A 232 3.65 -3.15 -0.74
CA ASP A 232 4.29 -1.87 -1.06
C ASP A 232 5.60 -1.65 -0.30
N LEU A 233 5.72 -2.17 0.92
CA LEU A 233 6.97 -2.10 1.71
C LEU A 233 8.08 -2.97 1.11
N ILE A 234 7.75 -4.19 0.70
CA ILE A 234 8.73 -5.14 0.14
C ILE A 234 9.24 -4.61 -1.20
N THR A 235 8.35 -4.14 -2.08
CA THR A 235 8.74 -3.56 -3.37
C THR A 235 9.70 -2.38 -3.17
N LYS A 236 9.39 -1.47 -2.24
CA LYS A 236 10.28 -0.33 -1.95
C LYS A 236 11.61 -0.73 -1.31
N ALA A 237 11.61 -1.74 -0.44
CA ALA A 237 12.84 -2.26 0.16
C ALA A 237 13.73 -3.00 -0.84
N GLN A 238 13.14 -3.61 -1.88
CA GLN A 238 13.86 -4.21 -2.99
C GLN A 238 14.47 -3.12 -3.88
N GLU A 239 13.70 -2.09 -4.25
CA GLU A 239 14.15 -0.95 -5.04
C GLU A 239 15.34 -0.21 -4.37
N SER A 240 15.30 -0.04 -3.04
CA SER A 240 16.37 0.64 -2.29
C SER A 240 17.65 -0.19 -2.11
N ARG A 241 17.58 -1.50 -2.34
CA ARG A 241 18.74 -2.40 -2.26
C ARG A 241 19.46 -2.56 -3.60
N SER A 242 18.75 -2.31 -4.71
CA SER A 242 19.28 -2.36 -6.07
C SER A 242 19.82 -1.02 -6.58
N SER A 243 19.75 0.03 -5.77
CA SER A 243 20.33 1.36 -6.02
C SER A 243 21.57 1.58 -5.18
#